data_AF-A0AA37PE80-F1
#
_entry.id   AF-A0AA37PE80-F1
#
_cell.length_a   1.000
_cell.length_b   1.000
_cell.length_c   1.000
_cell.angle_alpha   90.00
_cell.angle_beta   90.00
_cell.angle_gamma   90.00
#
_symmetry.space_group_name_H-M   'P 1'
#
loop_
_entity.id
_entity.type
_entity.pdbx_description
1 polymer ?
#
loop_
_entity_poly.entity_id
_entity_poly.type
_entity_poly.pdbx_seq_one_letter_code
_entity_poly.pdbx_strand_id
1 'polypeptide(L)'
;MTYELSVQVIAMGSRPFNASMQAVGGTKGGPVITLSSYQKLWPALGPVKLPEGINVTTFAEADPPLTSMPTDDWTINSTNAYPDNNLGTPMQFHYEAANYKLFYTRDLLTNMTSLWSAVADMKWNGARCVKGSTTNNDSTMGYSEKVLSGFA
;
A
#
# COMPACT_ATOMS: atom_id res chain seq x y z
N MET A 1 8.56 -5.35 4.32
CA MET A 1 8.60 -4.70 5.65
C MET A 1 8.26 -5.71 6.74
N THR A 2 7.07 -6.30 6.71
CA THR A 2 6.72 -7.49 7.50
C THR A 2 7.55 -8.72 7.07
N TYR A 3 7.71 -8.96 5.76
CA TYR A 3 8.41 -10.11 5.18
C TYR A 3 9.91 -10.10 5.47
N GLU A 4 10.61 -9.05 5.05
CA GLU A 4 12.08 -8.96 5.16
C GLU A 4 12.58 -8.50 6.55
N LEU A 5 11.84 -7.62 7.22
CA LEU A 5 12.32 -6.95 8.44
C LEU A 5 11.56 -7.38 9.69
N SER A 6 10.67 -8.38 9.58
CA SER A 6 9.85 -8.87 10.70
C SER A 6 9.08 -7.77 11.45
N VAL A 7 8.78 -6.65 10.79
CA VAL A 7 8.03 -5.55 11.38
C VAL A 7 6.61 -6.00 11.63
N GLN A 8 6.08 -5.77 12.82
CA GLN A 8 4.70 -6.08 13.10
C GLN A 8 3.77 -4.96 12.62
N VAL A 9 2.70 -5.34 11.91
CA VAL A 9 1.75 -4.39 11.32
C VAL A 9 0.33 -4.64 11.82
N ILE A 10 -0.32 -3.54 12.23
CA ILE A 10 -1.74 -3.48 12.52
C ILE A 10 -2.41 -2.75 11.36
N ALA A 11 -3.34 -3.42 10.69
CA ALA A 11 -4.09 -2.83 9.58
C ALA A 11 -5.47 -2.36 10.09
N MET A 12 -5.83 -1.14 9.72
CA MET A 12 -7.09 -0.50 10.11
C MET A 12 -8.09 -0.50 8.94
N GLY A 13 -9.37 -0.71 9.24
CA GLY A 13 -10.48 -0.52 8.31
C GLY A 13 -10.93 -1.78 7.59
N SER A 14 -11.13 -1.64 6.27
CA SER A 14 -11.89 -2.54 5.38
C SER A 14 -13.36 -2.72 5.73
N ARG A 15 -14.10 -3.34 4.80
CA ARG A 15 -15.44 -3.85 5.07
C ARG A 15 -15.37 -4.86 6.23
N PRO A 16 -16.37 -4.92 7.13
CA PRO A 16 -16.48 -5.92 8.19
C PRO A 16 -16.53 -7.35 7.66
N PHE A 17 -15.38 -7.89 7.30
CA PHE A 17 -15.18 -9.23 6.76
C PHE A 17 -14.11 -9.92 7.60
N ASN A 18 -14.47 -11.08 8.14
CA ASN A 18 -13.63 -11.83 9.09
C ASN A 18 -12.62 -12.71 8.35
N ALA A 19 -11.71 -12.05 7.63
CA ALA A 19 -10.58 -12.66 6.94
C ALA A 19 -9.34 -11.76 7.09
N SER A 20 -8.17 -12.35 6.79
CA SER A 20 -6.89 -11.66 6.86
C SER A 20 -6.87 -10.43 5.96
N MET A 21 -6.25 -9.35 6.43
CA MET A 21 -6.17 -8.07 5.72
C MET A 21 -4.73 -7.78 5.36
N GLN A 22 -4.48 -7.28 4.15
CA GLN A 22 -3.13 -6.93 3.73
C GLN A 22 -2.62 -5.69 4.48
N ALA A 23 -1.35 -5.74 4.91
CA ALA A 23 -0.69 -4.69 5.68
C ALA A 23 -0.52 -3.35 4.93
N VAL A 24 -0.18 -3.42 3.63
CA VAL A 24 0.09 -2.24 2.80
C VAL A 24 -0.73 -2.32 1.52
N GLY A 25 -1.54 -1.29 1.26
CA GLY A 25 -2.12 -1.02 -0.05
C GLY A 25 -1.17 -0.12 -0.85
N GLY A 26 -0.81 -0.53 -2.06
CA GLY A 26 0.12 0.22 -2.93
C GLY A 26 1.42 -0.53 -3.20
N THR A 27 2.55 0.19 -3.26
CA THR A 27 3.86 -0.37 -3.58
C THR A 27 4.56 -0.88 -2.32
N LYS A 28 5.18 -2.06 -2.39
CA LYS A 28 5.97 -2.63 -1.29
C LYS A 28 7.47 -2.44 -1.55
N GLY A 29 7.94 -1.20 -1.44
CA GLY A 29 9.37 -0.87 -1.45
C GLY A 29 9.94 -0.37 -2.79
N GLY A 30 9.14 -0.26 -3.84
CA GLY A 30 9.56 0.37 -5.09
C GLY A 30 9.49 1.90 -5.02
N PRO A 31 10.50 2.66 -5.50
CA PRO A 31 10.40 4.11 -5.69
C PRO A 31 9.16 4.49 -6.48
N VAL A 32 8.44 5.44 -5.88
CA VAL A 32 7.33 6.13 -6.50
C VAL A 32 7.87 7.42 -7.08
N ILE A 33 7.57 7.68 -8.35
CA ILE A 33 7.90 8.94 -9.01
C ILE A 33 6.63 9.75 -9.20
N THR A 34 6.71 11.05 -8.95
CA THR A 34 5.63 11.99 -9.25
C THR A 34 5.77 12.49 -10.67
N LEU A 35 4.65 12.58 -11.39
CA LEU A 35 4.63 13.00 -12.78
C LEU A 35 4.80 14.52 -12.97
N SER A 36 4.53 15.32 -11.93
CA SER A 36 4.67 16.79 -11.97
C SER A 36 6.03 17.29 -12.44
N SER A 37 7.13 16.68 -11.98
CA SER A 37 8.48 17.06 -12.43
C SER A 37 8.66 16.80 -13.93
N TYR A 38 8.13 15.69 -14.43
CA TYR A 38 8.22 15.33 -15.86
C TYR A 38 7.31 16.21 -16.72
N GLN A 39 6.11 16.55 -16.27
CA GLN A 39 5.21 17.48 -16.98
C GLN A 39 5.80 18.88 -17.09
N LYS A 40 6.58 19.33 -16.10
CA LYS A 40 7.29 20.62 -16.17
C LYS A 40 8.51 20.57 -17.09
N LEU A 41 9.23 19.45 -17.09
CA LEU A 41 10.40 19.23 -17.94
C LEU A 41 10.04 19.01 -19.41
N TRP A 42 8.94 18.31 -19.68
CA TRP A 42 8.56 17.88 -21.02
C TRP A 42 8.42 19.05 -22.02
N PRO A 43 7.70 20.15 -21.72
CA PRO A 43 7.66 21.33 -22.59
C PRO A 43 9.03 22.00 -22.77
N ALA A 44 9.90 21.93 -21.77
CA ALA A 44 11.24 22.54 -21.80
C ALA A 44 12.26 21.74 -22.62
N LEU A 45 12.05 20.42 -22.79
CA LEU A 45 12.87 19.56 -23.65
C LEU A 45 12.61 19.77 -25.16
N GLY A 46 11.67 20.65 -25.51
CA GLY A 46 11.31 21.01 -26.88
C GLY A 46 10.21 20.13 -27.45
N PRO A 47 9.53 20.59 -28.52
CA PRO A 47 8.43 19.85 -29.12
C PRO A 47 8.98 18.56 -29.74
N VAL A 48 8.54 17.41 -29.22
CA VAL A 48 8.69 16.14 -29.95
C VAL A 48 7.87 16.27 -31.23
N LYS A 49 8.56 16.33 -32.38
CA LYS A 49 7.88 16.24 -33.67
C LYS A 49 7.20 14.88 -33.73
N LEU A 50 5.86 14.90 -33.74
CA LEU A 50 5.07 13.70 -33.98
C LEU A 50 5.48 13.10 -35.34
N PRO A 51 5.60 11.77 -35.44
CA PRO A 51 5.73 11.09 -36.72
C PRO A 51 4.62 11.52 -37.69
N GLU A 52 4.96 11.69 -38.98
CA GLU A 52 3.98 12.02 -40.01
C GLU A 52 2.89 10.94 -40.09
N GLY A 53 1.63 11.36 -40.17
CA GLY A 53 0.47 10.47 -40.30
C GLY A 53 -0.23 10.06 -38.98
N ILE A 54 0.27 10.49 -37.81
CA ILE A 54 -0.45 10.29 -36.55
C ILE A 54 -1.53 11.37 -36.39
N ASN A 55 -2.80 10.94 -36.38
CA ASN A 55 -3.92 11.82 -36.08
C ASN A 55 -4.08 11.98 -34.55
N VAL A 56 -3.71 13.14 -34.03
CA VAL A 56 -3.83 13.48 -32.59
C VAL A 56 -5.06 14.32 -32.29
N THR A 57 -6.00 14.54 -33.22
CA THR A 57 -7.19 15.36 -32.99
C THR A 57 -8.03 14.88 -31.81
N THR A 58 -8.01 13.59 -31.50
CA THR A 58 -8.69 13.01 -30.32
C THR A 58 -8.07 13.39 -28.98
N PHE A 59 -6.85 13.94 -28.98
CA PHE A 59 -6.10 14.38 -27.79
C PHE A 59 -5.75 15.87 -27.85
N ALA A 60 -6.36 16.63 -28.77
CA ALA A 60 -6.07 18.06 -28.97
C ALA A 60 -6.73 18.96 -27.91
N GLU A 61 -7.76 18.48 -27.23
CA GLU A 61 -8.28 19.16 -26.05
C GLU A 61 -7.34 18.88 -24.88
N ALA A 62 -6.72 19.94 -24.36
CA ALA A 62 -5.90 19.86 -23.15
C ALA A 62 -6.72 19.40 -21.93
N ASP A 63 -8.02 19.73 -21.93
CA ASP A 63 -8.98 19.38 -20.90
C ASP A 63 -10.32 18.90 -21.50
N PRO A 64 -10.43 17.67 -22.02
CA PRO A 64 -11.74 17.10 -22.36
C PRO A 64 -12.71 17.19 -21.17
N PRO A 65 -14.02 17.35 -21.38
CA PRO A 65 -15.02 17.57 -20.31
C PRO A 65 -15.14 16.42 -19.29
N LEU A 66 -14.38 15.34 -19.45
CA LEU A 66 -14.22 14.23 -18.51
C LEU A 66 -12.75 14.03 -18.10
N THR A 67 -11.92 15.08 -18.13
CA THR A 67 -10.58 14.96 -17.53
C THR A 67 -10.74 14.55 -16.09
N SER A 68 -10.17 13.39 -15.79
CA SER A 68 -9.95 12.95 -14.42
C SER A 68 -9.10 13.98 -13.68
N MET A 69 -8.94 13.77 -12.37
CA MET A 69 -8.05 14.57 -11.52
C MET A 69 -6.75 14.99 -12.23
N PRO A 70 -6.30 16.26 -12.04
CA PRO A 70 -5.08 16.77 -12.63
C PRO A 70 -3.94 15.77 -12.52
N THR A 71 -3.21 15.55 -13.61
CA THR A 71 -2.13 14.57 -13.67
C THR A 71 -0.88 14.98 -12.88
N ASP A 72 -0.88 16.19 -12.31
CA ASP A 72 0.24 16.77 -11.58
C ASP A 72 0.56 16.02 -10.29
N ASP A 73 -0.47 15.51 -9.61
CA ASP A 73 -0.33 14.72 -8.38
C ASP A 73 -0.22 13.21 -8.65
N TRP A 74 -0.17 12.82 -9.92
CA TRP A 74 -0.07 11.41 -10.25
C TRP A 74 1.28 10.87 -9.85
N THR A 75 1.22 9.70 -9.24
CA THR A 75 2.39 8.97 -8.80
C THR A 75 2.40 7.60 -9.47
N ILE A 76 3.56 7.20 -9.97
CA ILE A 76 3.74 5.93 -10.67
C ILE A 76 4.76 5.10 -9.91
N ASN A 77 4.46 3.81 -9.75
CA ASN A 77 5.48 2.86 -9.31
C ASN A 77 6.50 2.67 -10.43
N SER A 78 7.71 3.22 -10.24
CA SER A 78 8.73 3.25 -11.29
C SER A 78 9.55 1.96 -11.38
N THR A 79 9.44 1.07 -10.38
CA THR A 79 10.25 -0.16 -10.37
C THR A 79 9.57 -1.30 -9.63
N ASN A 80 9.97 -2.51 -10.02
CA ASN A 80 9.60 -3.73 -9.32
C ASN A 80 10.67 -4.05 -8.27
N ALA A 81 10.30 -4.01 -6.99
CA ALA A 81 11.11 -4.56 -5.92
C ALA A 81 10.84 -6.07 -5.81
N TYR A 82 11.88 -6.88 -5.63
CA TYR A 82 11.78 -8.33 -5.49
C TYR A 82 12.28 -8.76 -4.11
N PRO A 83 11.69 -9.81 -3.50
CA PRO A 83 12.25 -10.43 -2.30
C PRO A 83 13.55 -11.15 -2.63
N ASP A 84 14.44 -11.25 -1.65
CA ASP A 84 15.77 -11.85 -1.80
C ASP A 84 15.72 -13.32 -2.24
N ASN A 85 14.66 -14.03 -1.85
CA ASN A 85 14.48 -15.45 -2.11
C ASN A 85 13.59 -15.78 -3.32
N ASN A 86 13.00 -14.79 -4.01
CA ASN A 86 12.11 -15.02 -5.15
C ASN A 86 12.10 -13.84 -6.15
N LEU A 87 12.92 -13.96 -7.19
CA LEU A 87 13.01 -12.96 -8.27
C LEU A 87 11.90 -13.11 -9.34
N GLY A 88 11.02 -14.10 -9.22
CA GLY A 88 9.98 -14.37 -10.22
C GLY A 88 8.72 -13.52 -10.05
N THR A 89 8.49 -12.93 -8.88
CA THR A 89 7.30 -12.12 -8.61
C THR A 89 7.65 -10.89 -7.78
N PRO A 90 7.38 -9.67 -8.26
CA PRO A 90 7.59 -8.44 -7.50
C PRO A 90 6.79 -8.39 -6.20
N MET A 91 7.35 -7.76 -5.17
CA MET A 91 6.78 -7.61 -3.81
C MET A 91 5.36 -7.03 -3.80
N GLN A 92 5.03 -6.12 -4.72
CA GLN A 92 3.67 -5.55 -4.80
C GLN A 92 2.57 -6.58 -5.12
N PHE A 93 2.92 -7.73 -5.71
CA PHE A 93 1.98 -8.80 -6.06
C PHE A 93 1.95 -9.92 -5.01
N HIS A 94 2.85 -9.88 -4.02
CA HIS A 94 2.83 -10.83 -2.92
C HIS A 94 1.82 -10.40 -1.87
N TYR A 95 0.80 -11.24 -1.66
CA TYR A 95 -0.14 -11.05 -0.55
C TYR A 95 0.57 -11.28 0.78
N GLU A 96 0.30 -10.37 1.73
CA GLU A 96 0.92 -10.43 3.04
C GLU A 96 -0.07 -9.91 4.07
N ALA A 97 -0.60 -10.85 4.84
CA ALA A 97 -1.52 -10.53 5.91
C ALA A 97 -0.81 -9.69 6.97
N ALA A 98 -1.45 -8.60 7.40
CA ALA A 98 -1.11 -7.91 8.62
C ALA A 98 -1.25 -8.88 9.81
N ASN A 99 -0.49 -8.60 10.87
CA ASN A 99 -0.60 -9.36 12.10
C ASN A 99 -2.00 -9.14 12.70
N TYR A 100 -2.45 -7.88 12.73
CA TYR A 100 -3.67 -7.45 13.41
C TYR A 100 -4.60 -6.68 12.49
N LYS A 101 -5.89 -6.82 12.75
CA LYS A 101 -6.95 -6.07 12.09
C LYS A 101 -7.82 -5.35 13.11
N LEU A 102 -8.05 -4.07 12.86
CA LEU A 102 -9.02 -3.24 13.58
C LEU A 102 -10.06 -2.72 12.59
N PHE A 103 -11.34 -2.86 12.90
CA PHE A 103 -12.39 -2.21 12.13
C PHE A 103 -12.53 -0.76 12.57
N TYR A 104 -12.85 0.12 11.62
CA TYR A 104 -13.23 1.47 11.97
C TYR A 104 -14.53 1.46 12.78
N THR A 105 -14.49 2.09 13.94
CA THR A 105 -15.67 2.53 14.68
C THR A 105 -15.75 4.05 14.61
N ARG A 106 -16.91 4.61 14.94
CA ARG A 106 -17.08 6.07 14.99
C ARG A 106 -16.03 6.72 15.88
N ASP A 107 -15.81 6.17 17.07
CA ASP A 107 -14.87 6.73 18.05
C ASP A 107 -13.43 6.70 17.54
N LEU A 108 -13.01 5.61 16.88
CA LEU A 108 -11.67 5.50 16.29
C LEU A 108 -11.47 6.50 15.12
N LEU A 109 -12.53 6.83 14.39
CA LEU A 109 -12.47 7.79 13.28
C LEU A 109 -12.48 9.24 13.76
N THR A 110 -13.17 9.54 14.86
CA THR A 110 -13.32 10.91 15.36
C THR A 110 -12.34 11.30 16.47
N ASN A 111 -11.69 10.32 17.11
CA ASN A 111 -10.76 10.54 18.21
C ASN A 111 -9.46 9.76 18.01
N MET A 112 -8.40 10.50 17.68
CA MET A 112 -7.07 9.92 17.43
C MET A 112 -6.47 9.28 18.68
N THR A 113 -6.78 9.80 19.88
CA THR A 113 -6.34 9.20 21.14
C THR A 113 -6.96 7.82 21.32
N SER A 114 -8.27 7.69 21.08
CA SER A 114 -8.95 6.40 21.14
C SER A 114 -8.37 5.38 20.14
N LEU A 115 -8.00 5.83 18.94
CA LEU A 115 -7.33 5.00 17.95
C LEU A 115 -5.99 4.45 18.46
N TRP A 116 -5.12 5.32 18.96
CA TRP A 116 -3.81 4.90 19.43
C TRP A 116 -3.87 4.10 20.74
N SER A 117 -4.82 4.39 21.61
CA SER A 117 -5.09 3.55 22.79
C SER A 117 -5.48 2.13 22.37
N ALA A 118 -6.38 1.97 21.39
CA ALA A 118 -6.76 0.64 20.89
C ALA A 118 -5.58 -0.13 20.27
N VAL A 119 -4.74 0.58 19.49
CA VAL A 119 -3.49 0.02 18.93
C VAL A 119 -2.55 -0.43 20.05
N ALA A 120 -2.37 0.41 21.08
CA ALA A 120 -1.51 0.11 22.20
C ALA A 120 -2.03 -1.09 23.02
N ASP A 121 -3.34 -1.16 23.23
CA ASP A 121 -3.96 -2.26 23.94
C ASP A 121 -3.79 -3.59 23.21
N MET A 122 -3.89 -3.59 21.88
CA MET A 122 -3.62 -4.77 21.05
C MET A 122 -2.16 -5.20 21.09
N LYS A 123 -1.23 -4.24 21.03
CA LYS A 123 0.20 -4.54 20.94
C LYS A 123 0.81 -4.94 22.29
N TRP A 124 0.38 -4.31 23.39
CA TRP A 124 1.04 -4.42 24.69
C TRP A 124 0.13 -4.90 25.83
N ASN A 125 -1.18 -4.65 25.79
CA ASN A 125 -2.07 -4.95 26.91
C ASN A 125 -2.95 -6.20 26.69
N GLY A 126 -2.62 -7.02 25.68
CA GLY A 126 -3.28 -8.31 25.46
C GLY A 126 -4.72 -8.22 24.93
N ALA A 127 -5.12 -7.09 24.33
CA ALA A 127 -6.43 -7.00 23.72
C ALA A 127 -6.59 -8.02 22.58
N ARG A 128 -7.79 -8.63 22.51
CA ARG A 128 -8.06 -9.69 21.54
C ARG A 128 -8.17 -9.15 20.13
N CYS A 129 -7.65 -9.94 19.21
CA CYS A 129 -7.74 -9.67 17.79
C CYS A 129 -9.16 -9.85 17.25
N VAL A 130 -9.47 -9.14 16.16
CA VAL A 130 -10.65 -9.43 15.35
C VAL A 130 -10.52 -10.83 14.75
N LYS A 131 -11.63 -11.58 14.72
CA LYS A 131 -11.69 -12.92 14.11
C LYS A 131 -11.22 -12.89 12.65
N GLY A 132 -10.29 -13.79 12.30
CA GLY A 132 -9.68 -13.87 10.97
C GLY A 132 -8.37 -13.09 10.82
N SER A 133 -7.87 -12.47 11.90
CA SER A 133 -6.51 -11.93 11.96
C SER A 133 -5.47 -13.04 12.11
N THR A 134 -4.22 -12.73 11.81
CA THR A 134 -3.09 -13.66 11.88
C THR A 134 -2.54 -13.70 13.31
N THR A 135 -3.18 -14.48 14.20
CA THR A 135 -2.91 -14.47 15.65
C THR A 135 -2.24 -15.74 16.16
N ASN A 136 -1.71 -15.67 17.38
CA ASN A 136 -1.39 -16.84 18.20
C ASN A 136 -2.65 -17.65 18.58
N ASN A 137 -2.46 -18.83 19.17
CA ASN A 137 -3.52 -19.72 19.66
C ASN A 137 -4.47 -19.06 20.68
N ASP A 138 -3.99 -18.08 21.43
CA ASP A 138 -4.75 -17.30 22.42
C ASP A 138 -5.41 -16.03 21.83
N SER A 139 -5.36 -15.87 20.50
CA SER A 139 -5.84 -14.68 19.79
C SER A 139 -5.10 -13.37 20.13
N THR A 140 -3.89 -13.45 20.70
CA THR A 140 -2.99 -12.32 20.96
C THR A 140 -1.83 -12.23 19.95
N MET A 141 -1.08 -11.13 20.03
CA MET A 141 -0.20 -10.71 18.94
C MET A 141 1.02 -11.61 18.86
N GLY A 142 1.01 -12.46 17.84
CA GLY A 142 2.06 -13.41 17.55
C GLY A 142 3.11 -12.89 16.58
N TYR A 143 4.34 -13.34 16.81
CA TYR A 143 5.29 -13.47 15.72
C TYR A 143 4.91 -14.72 14.92
N SER A 144 4.61 -14.57 13.64
CA SER A 144 4.42 -15.73 12.77
C SER A 144 5.78 -16.43 12.61
N GLU A 145 5.94 -17.63 13.18
CA GLU A 145 7.16 -18.45 13.05
C GLU A 145 7.58 -18.71 11.60
N LYS A 146 6.65 -18.65 10.64
CA LYS A 146 6.94 -18.73 9.20
C LYS A 146 7.88 -17.63 8.68
N VAL A 147 8.07 -16.54 9.43
CA VAL A 147 9.00 -15.45 9.08
C VAL A 147 10.40 -15.71 9.65
N LEU A 148 10.52 -16.51 10.73
CA LEU A 148 11.80 -16.81 11.38
C LEU A 148 12.49 -18.05 10.78
N SER A 149 11.75 -18.96 10.14
CA SER A 149 12.31 -20.17 9.53
C SER A 149 13.14 -19.92 8.26
N GLY A 150 13.30 -18.66 7.83
CA GLY A 150 14.15 -18.27 6.71
C GLY A 150 15.58 -17.85 7.11
N PHE A 151 15.90 -17.87 8.41
CA PHE A 151 17.20 -17.44 8.96
C PHE A 151 17.98 -18.57 9.64
N ALA A 152 17.64 -19.84 9.38
CA ALA A 152 18.40 -21.01 9.79
C ALA A 152 18.99 -21.73 8.57
#